data_AF-A0A661Z358-F1
#
_entry.id   AF-A0A661Z358-F1
#
_cell.length_a   1.000
_cell.length_b   1.000
_cell.length_c   1.000
_cell.angle_alpha   90.00
_cell.angle_beta   90.00
_cell.angle_gamma   90.00
#
_symmetry.space_group_name_H-M   'P 1'
#
loop_
_entity.id
_entity.type
_entity.pdbx_description
1 polymer ?
#
loop_
_entity_poly.entity_id
_entity_poly.type
_entity_poly.pdbx_seq_one_letter_code
_entity_poly.pdbx_strand_id
1 'polypeptide(L)' 'MRIQNKKKILNDPIYGFINIPDQIIFDIFEHKYFQRLRRIKQLG' A
#
# COMPACT_ATOMS: atom_id res chain seq x y z
N MET A 1 3.11 11.11 -18.97
CA MET A 1 3.70 9.75 -18.89
C MET A 1 3.12 9.10 -17.64
N ARG A 2 2.35 8.01 -17.74
CA ARG A 2 1.91 7.29 -16.53
C ARG A 2 3.16 6.67 -15.92
N ILE A 3 3.56 7.15 -14.74
CA ILE A 3 4.65 6.56 -13.97
C ILE A 3 4.20 5.14 -13.66
N GLN A 4 4.85 4.14 -14.26
CA GLN A 4 4.60 2.76 -13.88
C GLN A 4 5.13 2.58 -12.47
N ASN A 5 4.21 2.46 -11.52
CA ASN A 5 4.49 2.25 -10.12
C ASN A 5 5.32 0.96 -9.92
N LYS A 6 6.59 1.13 -9.56
CA LYS A 6 7.64 0.10 -9.67
C LYS A 6 7.64 -0.95 -8.54
N LYS A 7 6.76 -0.84 -7.53
CA LYS A 7 6.76 -1.76 -6.38
C LYS A 7 5.37 -2.34 -6.14
N LYS A 8 5.18 -3.61 -6.51
CA LYS A 8 3.92 -4.34 -6.32
C LYS A 8 3.92 -5.24 -5.08
N ILE A 9 4.97 -5.22 -4.26
CA ILE A 9 5.15 -6.14 -3.14
C ILE A 9 5.25 -5.35 -1.84
N LEU A 10 4.36 -5.64 -0.89
CA LEU A 10 4.43 -5.17 0.48
C LEU A 10 5.05 -6.25 1.37
N ASN A 11 5.86 -5.85 2.34
CA ASN A 11 6.39 -6.74 3.37
C ASN A 11 5.52 -6.61 4.63
N ASP A 12 4.88 -7.71 5.02
CA ASP A 12 4.05 -7.80 6.21
C ASP A 12 4.58 -8.93 7.13
N PRO A 13 4.74 -8.68 8.45
CA PRO A 13 5.30 -9.68 9.37
C PRO A 13 4.37 -10.87 9.66
N ILE A 14 3.07 -10.77 9.37
CA ILE A 14 2.08 -11.82 9.66
C ILE A 14 1.87 -12.69 8.42
N TYR A 15 1.68 -12.06 7.26
CA TYR A 15 1.34 -12.72 6.00
C TYR A 15 2.53 -12.83 5.03
N GLY A 16 3.69 -12.27 5.36
CA GLY A 16 4.87 -12.27 4.49
C GLY A 16 4.78 -11.26 3.36
N PHE A 17 5.14 -11.67 2.14
CA PHE A 17 5.11 -10.80 0.96
C PHE A 17 3.71 -10.73 0.35
N ILE A 18 3.07 -9.57 0.39
CA ILE A 18 1.75 -9.32 -0.20
C ILE A 18 1.93 -8.70 -1.58
N ASN A 19 1.47 -9.39 -2.62
CA ASN A 19 1.46 -8.88 -4.00
C ASN A 19 0.21 -8.05 -4.29
N ILE A 20 0.39 -6.87 -4.89
CA ILE A 20 -0.66 -5.97 -5.37
C ILE A 20 -0.62 -5.98 -6.90
N PRO A 21 -1.44 -6.83 -7.56
CA PRO A 21 -1.40 -6.95 -9.01
C PRO A 21 -1.98 -5.73 -9.72
N ASP A 22 -3.05 -5.15 -9.16
CA ASP A 22 -3.89 -4.13 -9.78
C ASP A 22 -3.40 -2.71 -9.53
N GLN A 23 -3.35 -1.91 -10.60
CA GLN A 23 -2.88 -0.53 -10.55
C GLN A 23 -3.76 0.36 -9.67
N ILE A 24 -5.08 0.21 -9.74
CA ILE A 24 -6.01 1.04 -8.94
C ILE A 24 -5.82 0.82 -7.44
N ILE A 25 -5.57 -0.41 -7.01
CA ILE A 25 -5.32 -0.74 -5.60
C ILE A 25 -4.01 -0.07 -5.15
N PHE A 26 -2.98 -0.12 -5.99
CA PHE A 26 -1.71 0.52 -5.69
C PHE A 26 -1.84 2.05 -5.59
N ASP A 27 -2.58 2.67 -6.52
CA ASP A 27 -2.81 4.12 -6.52
C ASP A 27 -3.59 4.57 -5.26
N ILE A 28 -4.57 3.78 -4.82
CA ILE A 28 -5.28 4.01 -3.56
C ILE A 28 -4.32 3.88 -2.38
N PHE A 29 -3.48 2.83 -2.36
CA PHE A 29 -2.52 2.60 -1.29
C PHE A 29 -1.57 3.80 -1.14
N GLU A 30 -1.03 4.36 -2.23
CA GLU A 30 -0.15 5.54 -2.19
C GLU A 30 -0.88 6.86 -1.90
N HIS A 31 -2.21 6.88 -2.01
CA HIS A 31 -2.99 8.10 -1.82
C HIS A 31 -2.83 8.66 -0.40
N LYS A 32 -2.73 9.99 -0.26
CA LYS A 32 -2.49 10.67 1.03
C LYS A 32 -3.51 10.29 2.12
N TYR A 33 -4.76 10.07 1.73
CA TYR A 33 -5.81 9.66 2.68
C TYR A 33 -5.62 8.24 3.21
N PHE A 34 -5.13 7.32 2.39
CA PHE A 34 -4.80 5.97 2.82
C PHE A 34 -3.53 5.95 3.67
N GLN A 35 -2.49 6.66 3.24
CA GLN A 35 -1.23 6.79 3.98
C GLN A 35 -1.40 7.45 5.36
N ARG A 36 -2.44 8.28 5.56
CA ARG A 36 -2.79 8.85 6.88
C ARG A 36 -3.05 7.77 7.93
N LEU A 37 -3.57 6.61 7.54
CA LEU A 37 -3.89 5.52 8.48
C LEU A 37 -2.66 5.06 9.27
N ARG A 38 -1.43 5.25 8.75
CA ARG A 38 -0.17 4.97 9.46
C ARG A 38 0.01 5.78 10.76
N ARG A 39 -0.72 6.87 10.93
CA ARG A 39 -0.68 7.72 12.13
C ARG A 39 -1.74 7.35 13.17
N ILE A 40 -2.60 6.37 12.87
CA ILE A 40 -3.67 5.90 13.74
C ILE A 40 -3.29 4.49 14.17
N LYS A 41 -3.14 4.27 15.47
CA LYS A 41 -2.86 2.93 15.99
C LYS A 41 -4.12 2.07 15.89
N GLN A 42 -3.92 0.78 15.65
CA GLN A 42 -5.03 -0.17 15.52
C GLN A 42 -5.81 -0.36 16.83
N LEU A 43 -5.14 -0.31 17.99
CA LEU A 43 -5.73 -0.58 19.32
C LEU A 43 -5.45 0.52 20.36
N GLY A 44 -5.11 1.74 19.94
CA GLY A 44 -4.83 2.89 20.84
C GLY A 44 -3.37 3.02 21.33
#